data_AF-A0A1F3NHT3-F1
#
_entry.id   AF-A0A1F3NHT3-F1
#
_cell.length_a   1.000
_cell.length_b   1.000
_cell.length_c   1.000
_cell.angle_alpha   90.00
_cell.angle_beta   90.00
_cell.angle_gamma   90.00
#
_symmetry.space_group_name_H-M   'P 1'
#
loop_
_entity.id
_entity.type
_entity.pdbx_description
1 polymer ?
#
loop_
_entity_poly.entity_id
_entity_poly.type
_entity_poly.pdbx_seq_one_letter_code
_entity_poly.pdbx_strand_id
1 'polypeptide(L)'
;MSYITIPSWIQRLGGLFFMLLGGGFWVWGWYTAIYKGYYYLKTSMLFPAVFILGLGLLMFPGYKKEEERIAGSEDISVLSRIKLLPPRWRVILVVALIAGFGNYLIMSIVFS
;
A
#
# COMPACT_ATOMS: atom_id res chain seq x y z
N MET A 1 -14.30 -21.34 16.32
CA MET A 1 -13.66 -21.18 15.00
C MET A 1 -12.15 -21.15 15.22
N SER A 2 -11.39 -22.05 14.60
CA SER A 2 -9.93 -22.02 14.67
C SER A 2 -9.45 -20.99 13.65
N TYR A 3 -9.00 -19.84 14.12
CA TYR A 3 -8.60 -18.73 13.26
C TYR A 3 -7.19 -18.96 12.74
N ILE A 4 -7.03 -18.98 11.43
CA ILE A 4 -5.72 -19.07 10.76
C ILE A 4 -4.99 -17.75 11.01
N THR A 5 -4.19 -17.70 12.07
CA THR A 5 -3.30 -16.56 12.33
C THR A 5 -2.16 -16.60 11.30
N ILE A 6 -2.15 -15.66 10.36
CA ILE A 6 -1.04 -15.53 9.42
C ILE A 6 0.22 -15.14 10.21
N PRO A 7 1.29 -15.95 10.20
CA PRO A 7 2.53 -15.62 10.87
C PRO A 7 3.07 -14.26 10.43
N SER A 8 3.62 -13.49 11.38
CA SER A 8 4.17 -12.15 11.10
C SER A 8 5.29 -12.17 10.06
N TRP A 9 6.09 -13.25 9.99
CA TRP A 9 7.14 -13.41 9.00
C TRP A 9 6.61 -13.56 7.57
N ILE A 10 5.45 -14.19 7.37
CA ILE A 10 4.79 -14.30 6.05
C ILE A 10 4.30 -12.91 5.61
N GLN A 11 3.75 -12.12 6.54
CA GLN A 11 3.33 -10.75 6.24
C GLN A 11 4.52 -9.87 5.85
N ARG A 12 5.66 -10.04 6.54
CA ARG A 12 6.91 -9.35 6.20
C ARG A 12 7.44 -9.76 4.82
N LEU A 13 7.42 -11.04 4.48
CA LEU A 13 7.81 -11.51 3.15
C LEU A 13 6.90 -10.98 2.06
N GLY A 14 5.58 -11.00 2.28
CA GLY A 14 4.62 -10.37 1.38
C GLY A 14 4.87 -8.88 1.22
N GLY A 15 5.12 -8.18 2.33
CA GLY A 15 5.50 -6.75 2.32
C GLY A 15 6.77 -6.48 1.54
N LEU A 16 7.82 -7.28 1.75
CA LEU A 16 9.07 -7.19 1.01
C LEU A 16 8.84 -7.40 -0.50
N PHE A 17 8.06 -8.40 -0.87
CA PHE A 17 7.71 -8.67 -2.26
C PHE A 17 7.00 -7.47 -2.91
N PHE A 18 5.96 -6.93 -2.28
CA PHE A 18 5.24 -5.76 -2.80
C PHE A 18 6.09 -4.50 -2.82
N MET A 19 6.97 -4.32 -1.84
CA MET A 19 7.91 -3.20 -1.80
C MET A 19 8.88 -3.28 -2.99
N LEU A 20 9.50 -4.44 -3.23
CA LEU A 20 10.41 -4.61 -4.35
C LEU A 20 9.71 -4.48 -5.70
N LEU A 21 8.51 -5.05 -5.83
CA LEU A 21 7.72 -4.98 -7.06
C LEU A 21 7.29 -3.53 -7.33
N GLY A 22 6.68 -2.86 -6.35
CA GLY A 22 6.26 -1.46 -6.47
C GLY A 22 7.43 -0.52 -6.75
N GLY A 23 8.53 -0.66 -6.02
CA GLY A 23 9.73 0.16 -6.21
C GLY A 23 10.38 -0.09 -7.57
N GLY A 24 10.52 -1.35 -7.99
CA GLY A 24 11.12 -1.72 -9.26
C GLY A 24 10.34 -1.16 -10.46
N PHE A 25 9.02 -1.34 -10.48
CA PHE A 25 8.19 -0.79 -11.54
C PHE A 25 8.08 0.74 -11.50
N TRP A 26 8.15 1.34 -10.31
CA TRP A 26 8.17 2.80 -10.17
C TRP A 26 9.44 3.40 -10.79
N VAL A 27 10.61 2.87 -10.44
CA VAL A 27 11.90 3.28 -11.02
C VAL A 27 11.94 3.00 -12.52
N TRP A 28 11.46 1.83 -12.94
CA TRP A 28 11.37 1.47 -14.36
C TRP A 28 10.49 2.45 -15.15
N GLY A 29 9.34 2.85 -14.59
CA GLY A 29 8.45 3.82 -15.23
C GLY A 29 9.11 5.18 -15.46
N TRP A 30 9.88 5.67 -14.48
CA TRP A 30 10.71 6.87 -14.63
C TRP A 30 11.81 6.70 -15.66
N TYR A 31 12.49 5.55 -15.66
CA TYR A 31 13.51 5.23 -16.64
C TYR A 31 12.95 5.23 -18.07
N THR A 32 11.80 4.60 -18.32
CA THR A 32 11.20 4.59 -19.66
C THR A 32 10.69 5.97 -20.08
N ALA A 33 10.14 6.75 -19.14
CA ALA A 33 9.71 8.12 -19.43
C ALA A 33 10.88 9.01 -19.88
N ILE A 34 11.99 8.98 -19.14
CA ILE A 34 13.18 9.82 -19.41
C ILE A 34 13.93 9.36 -20.67
N TYR A 35 14.24 8.06 -20.76
CA TYR A 35 15.20 7.57 -21.76
C TYR A 35 14.56 7.00 -23.03
N LYS A 36 13.29 6.59 -22.96
CA LYS A 36 12.59 5.98 -24.10
C LYS A 36 11.43 6.82 -24.63
N GLY A 37 11.10 7.92 -23.96
CA GLY A 37 10.04 8.84 -24.38
C GLY A 37 8.63 8.24 -24.34
N TYR A 38 8.42 7.07 -23.71
CA TYR A 38 7.11 6.48 -23.53
C TYR A 38 6.90 6.00 -22.10
N TYR A 39 5.68 6.18 -21.61
CA TYR A 39 5.28 5.73 -20.28
C TYR A 39 3.75 5.61 -20.21
N TYR A 40 3.28 4.77 -19.29
CA TYR A 40 1.85 4.61 -19.02
C TYR A 40 1.46 5.45 -17.83
N LEU A 41 0.88 6.63 -18.08
CA LEU A 41 0.49 7.60 -17.05
C LEU A 41 -0.48 6.99 -16.02
N LYS A 42 -1.41 6.11 -16.41
CA LYS A 42 -2.32 5.45 -15.46
C LYS A 42 -1.58 4.50 -14.50
N THR A 43 -0.57 3.79 -15.02
CA THR A 43 0.17 2.80 -14.24
C THR A 43 1.20 3.45 -13.31
N SER A 44 1.68 4.65 -13.66
CA SER A 44 2.62 5.41 -12.82
C SER A 44 2.02 5.80 -11.46
N MET A 45 0.69 5.89 -11.33
CA MET A 45 0.03 6.12 -10.05
C MET A 45 0.10 4.92 -9.10
N LEU A 46 0.06 3.70 -9.63
CA LEU A 46 -0.12 2.48 -8.83
C LEU A 46 1.15 2.06 -8.11
N PHE A 47 2.30 2.14 -8.78
CA PHE A 47 3.55 1.57 -8.27
C PHE A 47 4.10 2.25 -7.00
N PRO A 48 4.07 3.60 -6.86
CA PRO A 48 4.42 4.25 -5.60
C PRO A 48 3.48 3.86 -4.46
N ALA A 49 2.17 3.73 -4.73
CA ALA A 49 1.21 3.30 -3.72
C ALA A 49 1.48 1.86 -3.26
N VAL A 50 1.74 0.94 -4.20
CA VAL A 50 2.10 -0.46 -3.92
C VAL A 50 3.41 -0.54 -3.13
N PHE A 51 4.41 0.29 -3.45
CA PHE A 51 5.65 0.37 -2.69
C PHE A 51 5.41 0.73 -1.22
N ILE A 52 4.62 1.78 -0.96
CA ILE A 52 4.31 2.22 0.41
C ILE A 52 3.50 1.18 1.18
N LEU A 53 2.56 0.48 0.52
CA LEU A 53 1.83 -0.61 1.14
C LEU A 53 2.73 -1.80 1.49
N GLY A 54 3.66 -2.15 0.60
CA GLY A 54 4.67 -3.17 0.85
C GLY A 54 5.57 -2.81 2.05
N LEU A 55 6.03 -1.56 2.11
CA LEU A 55 6.80 -1.03 3.23
C LEU A 55 6.00 -1.07 4.54
N GLY A 56 4.71 -0.71 4.49
CA GLY A 56 3.80 -0.78 5.63
C GLY A 56 3.63 -2.22 6.17
N LEU A 57 3.44 -3.19 5.28
CA LEU A 57 3.37 -4.61 5.64
C LEU A 57 4.69 -5.14 6.24
N LEU A 58 5.82 -4.69 5.69
CA LEU A 58 7.15 -5.08 6.15
C LEU A 58 7.45 -4.54 7.56
N MET A 59 7.15 -3.27 7.81
CA MET A 59 7.45 -2.58 9.07
C MET A 59 6.42 -2.86 10.17
N PHE A 60 5.15 -2.99 9.81
CA PHE A 60 4.04 -3.10 10.75
C PHE A 60 3.20 -4.38 10.52
N PRO A 61 3.79 -5.59 10.69
CA PRO A 61 3.03 -6.83 10.60
C PRO A 61 2.05 -6.95 11.78
N GLY A 62 0.95 -7.68 11.57
CA GLY A 62 -0.02 -8.00 12.62
C GLY A 62 -1.36 -7.28 12.50
N TYR A 63 -1.65 -6.60 11.38
CA TYR A 63 -2.91 -5.86 11.20
C TYR A 63 -4.16 -6.72 11.44
N LYS A 64 -4.15 -7.99 11.00
CA LYS A 64 -5.25 -8.93 11.21
C LYS A 64 -5.58 -9.17 12.69
N LYS A 65 -4.56 -9.28 13.55
CA LYS A 65 -4.77 -9.47 14.99
C LYS A 65 -5.39 -8.24 15.64
N GLU A 66 -5.05 -7.05 15.12
CA GLU A 66 -5.58 -5.79 15.63
C GLU A 66 -7.01 -5.52 15.13
N GLU A 67 -7.31 -5.90 13.88
CA GLU A 67 -8.66 -5.92 13.31
C GLU A 67 -9.59 -6.87 14.11
N GLU A 68 -9.12 -8.08 14.44
CA GLU A 68 -9.85 -9.04 15.28
C GLU A 68 -10.10 -8.50 16.70
N ARG A 69 -9.13 -7.78 17.29
CA ARG A 69 -9.31 -7.15 18.61
C ARG A 69 -10.39 -6.08 18.59
N ILE A 70 -10.40 -5.24 17.56
CA ILE A 70 -11.39 -4.16 17.41
C ILE A 70 -12.78 -4.76 17.15
N ALA A 71 -12.88 -5.77 16.29
CA ALA A 71 -14.13 -6.46 15.98
C ALA A 71 -14.69 -7.27 17.16
N GLY A 72 -13.84 -7.81 18.03
CA GLY A 72 -14.25 -8.53 19.24
C GLY A 72 -14.64 -7.63 20.41
N SER A 73 -14.20 -6.36 20.42
CA SER A 73 -14.47 -5.41 21.51
C SER A 73 -15.65 -4.48 21.29
N GLU A 74 -16.12 -4.30 20.05
CA GLU A 74 -17.20 -3.37 19.72
C GLU A 74 -18.33 -4.10 18.96
N ASP A 75 -19.58 -3.79 19.31
CA ASP A 75 -20.78 -4.32 18.65
C ASP A 75 -20.74 -4.00 17.14
N ILE A 76 -20.43 -5.02 16.33
CA ILE A 76 -20.06 -4.91 14.91
C ILE A 76 -21.24 -4.38 14.07
N SER A 77 -22.46 -4.42 14.61
CA SER A 77 -23.69 -3.94 13.98
C SER A 77 -23.72 -2.42 13.77
N VAL A 78 -22.90 -1.64 14.49
CA VAL A 78 -22.91 -0.16 14.45
C VAL A 78 -21.60 0.43 13.88
N LEU A 79 -20.55 -0.38 13.70
CA LEU A 79 -19.27 0.14 13.21
C LEU A 79 -19.29 0.41 11.70
N SER A 80 -19.24 1.69 11.34
CA SER A 80 -18.87 2.16 10.00
C SER A 80 -17.64 1.39 9.49
N ARG A 81 -17.70 0.91 8.25
CA ARG A 81 -16.68 0.09 7.58
C ARG A 81 -15.26 0.70 7.62
N ILE A 82 -15.16 2.01 7.86
CA ILE A 82 -13.91 2.77 8.00
C ILE A 82 -13.27 2.58 9.40
N LYS A 83 -14.07 2.30 10.45
CA LYS A 83 -13.57 2.10 11.82
C LYS A 83 -12.82 0.79 12.01
N LEU A 84 -13.06 -0.21 11.16
CA LEU A 84 -12.41 -1.54 11.22
C LEU A 84 -10.90 -1.47 10.92
N LEU A 85 -10.44 -0.47 10.18
CA LEU A 85 -9.02 -0.34 9.85
C LEU A 85 -8.25 0.25 11.05
N PRO A 86 -7.17 -0.38 11.53
CA PRO A 86 -6.34 0.17 12.59
C PRO A 86 -5.84 1.58 12.24
N PRO A 87 -5.73 2.51 13.21
CA PRO A 87 -5.34 3.90 12.94
C PRO A 87 -4.05 4.04 12.12
N ARG A 88 -3.04 3.20 12.40
CA ARG A 88 -1.76 3.17 11.68
C ARG A 88 -1.94 2.85 10.19
N TRP A 89 -2.81 1.90 9.86
CA TRP A 89 -3.07 1.50 8.49
C TRP A 89 -3.84 2.55 7.70
N ARG A 90 -4.65 3.39 8.36
CA ARG A 90 -5.28 4.54 7.72
C ARG A 90 -4.24 5.56 7.29
N VAL A 91 -3.26 5.85 8.14
CA VAL A 91 -2.15 6.74 7.81
C VAL A 91 -1.35 6.18 6.63
N ILE A 92 -1.00 4.90 6.66
CA ILE A 92 -0.28 4.24 5.55
C ILE A 92 -1.06 4.34 4.24
N LEU A 93 -2.38 4.12 4.25
CA LEU A 93 -3.22 4.27 3.06
C LEU A 93 -3.22 5.69 2.53
N VAL A 94 -3.38 6.70 3.40
CA VAL A 94 -3.35 8.12 3.00
C VAL A 94 -2.00 8.45 2.36
N VAL A 95 -0.89 8.01 2.97
CA VAL A 95 0.45 8.22 2.44
C VAL A 95 0.63 7.52 1.08
N ALA A 96 0.13 6.29 0.93
CA ALA A 96 0.18 5.55 -0.32
C ALA A 96 -0.60 6.25 -1.45
N LEU A 97 -1.79 6.78 -1.14
CA LEU A 97 -2.60 7.55 -2.08
C LEU A 97 -1.90 8.85 -2.50
N ILE A 98 -1.34 9.58 -1.53
CA ILE A 98 -0.57 10.81 -1.80
C ILE A 98 0.65 10.50 -2.66
N ALA A 99 1.37 9.43 -2.40
CA ALA A 99 2.54 9.04 -3.19
C ALA A 99 2.16 8.67 -4.63
N GLY A 100 1.11 7.86 -4.80
CA GLY A 100 0.62 7.48 -6.13
C GLY A 100 0.12 8.69 -6.93
N PHE A 101 -0.73 9.51 -6.32
CA PHE A 101 -1.29 10.70 -6.97
C PHE A 101 -0.23 11.78 -7.22
N GLY A 102 0.69 11.99 -6.28
CA GLY A 102 1.82 12.89 -6.44
C GLY A 102 2.71 12.49 -7.60
N ASN A 103 3.04 11.20 -7.73
CA ASN A 103 3.81 10.70 -8.87
C ASN A 103 3.08 10.87 -10.21
N TYR A 104 1.76 10.64 -10.22
CA TYR A 104 0.92 10.90 -11.40
C TYR A 104 1.00 12.37 -11.82
N LEU A 105 0.79 13.31 -10.88
CA LEU A 105 0.84 14.74 -11.16
C LEU A 105 2.21 15.17 -11.68
N ILE A 106 3.29 14.75 -11.01
CA ILE A 106 4.66 15.06 -11.44
C ILE A 106 4.90 14.58 -12.87
N MET A 107 4.56 13.32 -13.16
CA MET A 107 4.73 12.77 -14.51
C MET A 107 3.87 13.49 -15.56
N SER A 108 2.63 13.85 -15.20
CA SER A 108 1.75 14.58 -16.12
C SER A 108 2.24 15.99 -16.43
N ILE A 109 2.97 16.64 -15.52
CA ILE A 109 3.51 17.98 -15.74
C ILE A 109 4.81 17.91 -16.54
N VAL A 110 5.65 16.91 -16.23
CA VAL A 110 7.01 16.80 -16.79
C VAL A 110 7.02 16.20 -18.20
N PHE A 111 6.09 15.28 -18.48
CA PHE A 111 6.07 14.49 -19.71
C PHE A 111 4.74 14.60 -20.48
N SER A 112 3.98 15.69 -20.28
CA SER A 112 2.88 16.10 -21.18
C SER A 112 3.37 17.08 -22.21
#